data_AF-A0A8J3NJI9-F1
#
_entry.id   AF-A0A8J3NJI9-F1
#
_cell.length_a   1.000
_cell.length_b   1.000
_cell.length_c   1.000
_cell.angle_alpha   90.00
_cell.angle_beta   90.00
_cell.angle_gamma   90.00
#
_symmetry.space_group_name_H-M   'P 1'
#
loop_
_entity.id
_entity.type
_entity.pdbx_description
1 polymer ?
#
loop_
_entity_poly.entity_id
_entity_poly.type
_entity_poly.pdbx_seq_one_letter_code
_entity_poly.pdbx_strand_id
1 'polypeptide(L)'
;MLAEARGYHFGLVLAHQNLTQLPRETQLALSANARTKIFFSSSPEDATHLAKHTNPELDDHDLSHLDAFRAAARLLVNNRETAAFVLRTNPAPPLANETTAVRQVITAAARHRRTAAVARLAGVGDTDAAPDEPGA
;
A
#
# COMPACT_ATOMS: atom_id res chain seq x y z
N MET A 1 24.44 -11.94 0.62
CA MET A 1 23.03 -11.95 1.09
C MET A 1 21.98 -11.78 -0.01
N LEU A 2 21.81 -10.63 -0.70
CA LEU A 2 20.74 -10.50 -1.73
C LEU A 2 20.90 -11.47 -2.91
N ALA A 3 22.13 -11.73 -3.36
CA ALA A 3 22.40 -12.69 -4.43
C ALA A 3 22.06 -14.14 -4.04
N GLU A 4 22.20 -14.49 -2.76
CA GLU A 4 21.96 -15.83 -2.23
C GLU A 4 20.49 -16.07 -1.90
N ALA A 5 19.69 -15.02 -1.65
CA ALA A 5 18.28 -15.11 -1.30
C ALA A 5 17.46 -15.95 -2.30
N ARG A 6 17.83 -15.91 -3.59
CA ARG A 6 17.19 -16.71 -4.63
C ARG A 6 17.36 -18.21 -4.41
N GLY A 7 18.55 -18.66 -3.98
CA GLY A 7 18.82 -20.07 -3.68
C GLY A 7 18.02 -20.58 -2.48
N TYR A 8 17.60 -19.68 -1.59
CA TYR A 8 16.76 -19.99 -0.43
C TYR A 8 15.26 -19.78 -0.68
N HIS A 9 14.84 -19.53 -1.93
CA HIS A 9 13.46 -19.18 -2.27
C HIS A 9 12.90 -18.01 -1.44
N PHE A 10 13.79 -17.09 -1.04
CA PHE A 10 13.45 -15.97 -0.18
C PHE A 10 13.23 -14.71 -1.01
N GLY A 11 12.05 -14.11 -0.87
CA GLY A 11 11.65 -12.86 -1.54
C GLY A 11 11.69 -11.68 -0.59
N LEU A 12 12.14 -10.53 -1.08
CA LEU A 12 12.22 -9.28 -0.32
C LEU A 12 11.58 -8.13 -1.09
N VAL A 13 10.87 -7.27 -0.37
CA VAL A 13 10.45 -5.94 -0.85
C VAL A 13 11.17 -4.92 0.00
N LEU A 14 11.94 -4.04 -0.64
CA LEU A 14 12.78 -3.05 0.01
C LEU A 14 12.35 -1.67 -0.46
N ALA A 15 12.11 -0.76 0.49
CA ALA A 15 11.70 0.61 0.22
C ALA A 15 12.59 1.58 1.01
N HIS A 16 13.05 2.63 0.36
CA HIS A 16 13.84 3.71 0.95
C HIS A 16 13.51 5.03 0.24
N GLN A 17 13.80 6.17 0.88
CA GLN A 17 13.44 7.49 0.31
C GLN A 17 14.57 8.11 -0.52
N ASN A 18 15.83 7.86 -0.15
CA ASN A 18 17.00 8.41 -0.83
C ASN A 18 18.09 7.33 -0.88
N LEU A 19 18.90 7.29 -1.94
CA LEU A 19 19.99 6.32 -2.07
C LEU A 19 21.09 6.50 -1.02
N THR A 20 21.39 7.73 -0.60
CA THR A 20 22.41 8.08 0.41
C THR A 20 22.14 7.48 1.80
N GLN A 21 20.89 7.11 2.10
CA GLN A 21 20.55 6.39 3.34
C GLN A 21 21.15 4.97 3.36
N LEU A 22 21.48 4.43 2.19
CA LEU A 22 22.00 3.10 2.02
C LEU A 22 23.53 3.17 1.91
N PRO A 23 24.26 2.31 2.64
CA PRO A 23 25.69 2.12 2.40
C PRO A 23 25.94 1.79 0.93
N ARG A 24 27.08 2.26 0.38
CA ARG A 24 27.42 2.09 -1.04
C ARG A 24 27.33 0.63 -1.50
N GLU A 25 27.79 -0.30 -0.68
CA GLU A 25 27.71 -1.75 -0.97
C GLU A 25 26.25 -2.22 -1.11
N THR A 26 25.35 -1.73 -0.25
CA THR A 26 23.92 -2.04 -0.33
C THR A 26 23.29 -1.47 -1.59
N GLN A 27 23.65 -0.24 -1.99
CA GLN A 27 23.19 0.35 -3.24
C GLN A 27 23.59 -0.51 -4.45
N LEU A 28 24.85 -0.94 -4.50
CA LEU A 28 25.35 -1.83 -5.56
C LEU A 28 24.63 -3.18 -5.55
N ALA A 29 24.42 -3.77 -4.37
CA ALA A 29 23.71 -5.03 -4.23
C ALA A 29 22.25 -4.93 -4.70
N LEU A 30 21.54 -3.85 -4.35
CA LEU A 30 20.18 -3.58 -4.83
C LEU A 30 20.14 -3.35 -6.35
N SER A 31 21.07 -2.55 -6.85
CA SER A 31 21.20 -2.26 -8.28
C SER A 31 21.34 -3.56 -9.08
N ALA A 32 22.23 -4.46 -8.66
CA ALA A 32 22.52 -5.72 -9.33
C ALA A 32 21.46 -6.82 -9.14
N ASN A 33 20.85 -6.94 -7.96
CA ASN A 33 20.03 -8.12 -7.61
C ASN A 33 18.52 -7.85 -7.58
N ALA A 34 18.07 -6.62 -7.28
CA ALA A 34 16.64 -6.31 -7.23
C ALA A 34 16.09 -6.14 -8.66
N ARG A 35 15.65 -7.23 -9.30
CA ARG A 35 15.28 -7.21 -10.73
C ARG A 35 13.99 -6.44 -11.02
N THR A 36 13.06 -6.40 -10.07
CA THR A 36 11.90 -5.51 -10.11
C THR A 36 12.25 -4.22 -9.39
N LYS A 37 12.04 -3.09 -10.07
CA LYS A 37 12.34 -1.74 -9.58
C LYS A 37 11.13 -0.85 -9.79
N ILE A 38 10.79 -0.08 -8.76
CA ILE A 38 9.72 0.91 -8.78
C ILE A 38 10.29 2.19 -8.17
N PHE A 39 10.21 3.29 -8.92
CA PHE A 39 10.71 4.59 -8.52
C PHE A 39 9.56 5.59 -8.51
N PHE A 40 9.38 6.26 -7.38
CA PHE A 40 8.55 7.46 -7.31
C PHE A 40 9.39 8.68 -7.73
N SER A 41 8.77 9.87 -7.72
CA SER A 41 9.52 11.12 -7.89
C SER A 41 10.74 11.10 -6.98
N SER A 42 11.89 11.26 -7.60
CA SER A 42 13.21 11.19 -6.96
C SER A 42 13.90 12.55 -7.04
N SER A 43 14.84 12.81 -6.14
CA SER A 43 15.67 14.02 -6.26
C SER A 43 16.49 13.98 -7.56
N PRO A 44 16.88 15.12 -8.16
CA PRO A 44 17.71 15.13 -9.36
C PRO A 44 19.03 14.33 -9.21
N GLU A 45 19.62 14.38 -8.01
CA GLU A 45 20.83 13.63 -7.68
C GLU A 45 20.58 12.12 -7.75
N ASP A 46 19.54 11.62 -7.08
CA ASP A 46 19.19 10.18 -7.12
C ASP A 46 18.76 9.77 -8.53
N ALA A 47 17.97 10.61 -9.22
CA ALA A 47 17.46 10.33 -10.56
C ALA A 47 18.58 10.05 -11.57
N THR A 48 19.70 10.78 -11.50
CA THR A 48 20.88 10.55 -12.33
C THR A 48 21.43 9.12 -12.17
N HIS A 49 21.41 8.59 -10.95
CA HIS A 49 21.84 7.22 -10.68
C HIS A 49 20.80 6.19 -11.10
N LEU A 50 19.53 6.47 -10.84
CA LEU A 50 18.40 5.57 -11.12
C LEU A 50 18.11 5.43 -12.61
N ALA A 51 18.32 6.48 -13.42
CA ALA A 51 18.08 6.49 -14.87
C ALA A 51 18.83 5.38 -15.63
N LYS A 52 19.97 4.92 -15.08
CA LYS A 52 20.71 3.76 -15.61
C LYS A 52 19.88 2.47 -15.66
N HIS A 53 18.80 2.40 -14.89
CA HIS A 53 17.88 1.28 -14.86
C HIS A 53 16.63 1.48 -15.72
N THR A 54 16.35 2.68 -16.18
CA THR A 54 15.11 3.00 -16.91
C THR A 54 15.35 3.51 -18.32
N ASN A 55 16.60 3.83 -18.66
CA ASN A 55 16.99 4.13 -20.02
C ASN A 55 16.77 2.92 -20.95
N PRO A 56 16.35 3.15 -22.21
CA PRO A 56 16.12 4.46 -22.84
C PRO A 56 14.71 5.04 -22.63
N GLU A 57 13.79 4.33 -21.98
CA GLU A 57 12.39 4.73 -21.95
C GLU A 57 12.09 5.91 -21.02
N LEU A 58 12.83 6.05 -19.93
CA LEU A 58 12.71 7.16 -18.98
C LEU A 58 14.10 7.61 -18.53
N ASP A 59 14.36 8.92 -18.62
CA ASP A 59 15.62 9.53 -18.21
C ASP A 59 15.56 10.12 -16.78
N ASP A 60 16.64 10.79 -16.35
CA ASP A 60 16.71 11.42 -15.03
C ASP A 60 15.77 12.62 -14.87
N HIS A 61 15.45 13.32 -15.97
CA HIS A 61 14.47 14.40 -15.95
C HIS A 61 13.06 13.83 -15.69
N ASP A 62 12.69 12.76 -16.39
CA ASP A 62 11.42 12.07 -16.19
C ASP A 62 11.26 11.57 -14.75
N LEU A 63 12.29 10.91 -14.21
CA LEU A 63 12.27 10.36 -12.85
C LEU A 63 12.16 11.44 -11.76
N SER A 64 12.70 12.64 -12.00
CA SER A 64 12.60 13.75 -11.06
C SER A 64 11.26 14.50 -11.13
N HIS A 65 10.54 14.40 -12.25
CA HIS A 65 9.29 15.13 -12.50
C HIS A 65 8.04 14.23 -12.52
N LEU A 66 8.12 13.01 -11.97
CA LEU A 66 6.94 12.17 -11.81
C LEU A 66 5.87 12.87 -10.95
N ASP A 67 4.68 13.02 -11.51
CA ASP A 67 3.52 13.56 -10.79
C ASP A 67 3.10 12.69 -9.59
N ALA A 68 2.29 13.28 -8.71
CA ALA A 68 1.62 12.55 -7.65
C ALA A 68 0.87 11.32 -8.18
N PHE A 69 0.96 10.22 -7.42
CA PHE A 69 0.37 8.92 -7.76
C PHE A 69 0.89 8.31 -9.07
N ARG A 70 2.08 8.71 -9.55
CA ARG A 70 2.78 8.03 -10.63
C ARG A 70 4.10 7.45 -10.14
N ALA A 71 4.50 6.34 -10.74
CA ALA A 71 5.79 5.72 -10.49
C ALA A 71 6.34 5.14 -11.80
N ALA A 72 7.64 5.28 -12.01
CA ALA A 72 8.36 4.53 -13.02
C ALA A 72 8.57 3.10 -12.53
N ALA A 73 8.38 2.11 -13.39
CA ALA A 73 8.51 0.71 -13.06
C ALA A 73 9.26 -0.05 -14.15
N ARG A 74 10.09 -0.99 -13.71
CA ARG A 74 10.70 -2.03 -14.53
C ARG A 74 10.48 -3.34 -13.80
N LEU A 75 9.68 -4.22 -14.38
CA LEU A 75 9.20 -5.44 -13.71
C LEU A 75 9.90 -6.66 -14.28
N LEU A 76 10.10 -7.67 -13.43
CA LEU A 76 10.45 -9.01 -13.89
C LEU A 76 9.18 -9.84 -14.08
N VAL A 77 8.84 -10.17 -15.33
CA VAL A 77 7.66 -10.97 -15.69
C VAL A 77 8.12 -12.16 -16.52
N ASN A 78 7.71 -13.38 -16.14
CA ASN A 78 8.13 -14.63 -16.82
C ASN A 78 9.65 -14.74 -17.02
N ASN A 79 10.40 -14.36 -15.98
CA ASN A 79 11.88 -14.32 -15.96
C ASN A 79 12.52 -13.38 -17.01
N ARG A 80 11.74 -12.47 -17.60
CA ARG A 80 12.20 -11.41 -18.50
C ARG A 80 11.89 -10.04 -17.91
N GLU A 81 12.81 -9.11 -18.10
CA GLU A 81 12.61 -7.74 -17.64
C GLU A 81 11.81 -6.99 -18.70
N THR A 82 10.83 -6.21 -18.24
CA THR A 82 10.09 -5.30 -19.12
C THR A 82 10.97 -4.10 -19.48
N ALA A 83 10.62 -3.43 -20.57
CA ALA A 83 11.03 -2.03 -20.75
C ALA A 83 10.52 -1.19 -19.56
N ALA A 84 11.15 -0.05 -19.28
CA ALA A 84 10.62 0.83 -18.25
C ALA A 84 9.31 1.49 -18.73
N PHE A 85 8.38 1.67 -17.80
CA PHE A 85 7.09 2.31 -18.08
C PHE A 85 6.57 3.04 -16.83
N VAL A 86 5.63 3.96 -17.02
CA VAL A 86 4.98 4.66 -15.91
C VAL A 86 3.67 3.97 -15.56
N LEU A 87 3.48 3.70 -14.27
CA LEU A 87 2.21 3.21 -13.71
C LEU A 87 1.56 4.29 -12.85
N ARG A 88 0.24 4.19 -12.70
CA ARG A 88 -0.53 5.00 -11.76
C ARG A 88 -0.76 4.19 -10.48
N THR A 89 -0.40 4.76 -9.34
CA THR A 89 -0.65 4.16 -8.03
C THR A 89 -2.01 4.60 -7.49
N ASN A 90 -2.59 3.77 -6.62
CA ASN A 90 -3.77 4.16 -5.87
C ASN A 90 -3.36 5.13 -4.76
N PRO A 91 -4.25 6.05 -4.35
CA PRO A 91 -4.01 6.83 -3.14
C PRO A 91 -3.77 5.90 -1.96
N ALA A 92 -2.84 6.28 -1.08
CA ALA A 92 -2.64 5.55 0.16
C ALA A 92 -3.98 5.47 0.90
N PRO A 93 -4.34 4.30 1.46
CA PRO A 93 -5.51 4.22 2.32
C PRO A 93 -5.34 5.25 3.45
N PRO A 94 -6.43 5.88 3.90
CA PRO A 94 -6.35 6.86 4.98
C PRO A 94 -5.63 6.21 6.16
N LEU A 95 -4.65 6.93 6.74
CA LEU A 95 -3.92 6.46 7.91
C LEU A 95 -4.93 5.98 8.95
N ALA A 96 -4.88 4.68 9.25
CA ALA A 96 -5.56 4.13 10.40
C ALA A 96 -4.72 4.52 11.63
N ASN A 97 -4.83 5.78 12.05
CA ASN A 97 -4.32 6.20 13.34
C ASN A 97 -5.04 5.34 14.39
N GLU A 98 -4.40 4.99 15.52
CA GLU A 98 -5.13 4.41 16.66
C GLU A 98 -6.34 5.30 17.04
N THR A 99 -6.20 6.62 16.89
CA THR A 99 -7.30 7.59 17.02
C THR A 99 -8.39 7.42 15.96
N THR A 100 -8.04 7.07 14.72
CA THR A 100 -9.00 6.79 13.63
C THR A 100 -9.74 5.50 13.91
N ALA A 101 -9.05 4.46 14.39
CA ALA A 101 -9.65 3.19 14.81
C ALA A 101 -10.59 3.38 16.01
N VAL A 102 -10.17 4.11 17.06
CA VAL A 102 -11.00 4.44 18.23
C VAL A 102 -12.20 5.30 17.82
N ARG A 103 -12.02 6.31 16.95
CA ARG A 103 -13.12 7.14 16.47
C ARG A 103 -14.10 6.36 15.60
N GLN A 104 -13.62 5.40 14.81
CA GLN A 104 -14.47 4.48 14.06
C GLN A 104 -15.28 3.56 15.00
N VAL A 105 -14.67 3.01 16.06
CA VAL A 105 -15.36 2.20 17.08
C VAL A 105 -16.40 3.03 17.83
N ILE A 106 -16.06 4.24 18.29
CA ILE A 106 -16.99 5.15 18.99
C ILE A 106 -18.16 5.55 18.07
N THR A 107 -17.88 5.85 16.80
CA THR A 107 -18.92 6.23 15.82
C THR A 107 -19.83 5.05 15.48
N ALA A 108 -19.27 3.84 15.35
CA ALA A 108 -20.04 2.62 15.13
C ALA A 108 -20.93 2.27 16.34
N ALA A 109 -20.38 2.37 17.56
CA ALA A 109 -21.13 2.17 18.80
C ALA A 109 -22.23 3.23 19.00
N ALA A 110 -21.96 4.50 18.67
CA ALA A 110 -22.94 5.57 18.72
C ALA A 110 -24.05 5.40 17.67
N ARG A 111 -23.73 4.91 16.47
CA ARG A 111 -24.71 4.53 15.45
C ARG A 111 -25.60 3.38 15.93
N HIS A 112 -25.01 2.32 16.48
CA HIS A 112 -25.77 1.20 17.03
C HIS A 112 -26.68 1.62 18.19
N ARG A 113 -26.17 2.43 19.14
CA ARG A 113 -26.97 2.99 20.24
C ARG A 113 -28.09 3.90 19.75
N ARG A 114 -27.83 4.72 18.73
CA ARG A 114 -28.84 5.60 18.12
C ARG A 114 -29.91 4.81 17.38
N THR A 115 -29.54 3.81 16.59
CA THR A 115 -30.50 2.93 15.90
C THR A 115 -31.34 2.13 16.90
N ALA A 116 -30.72 1.59 17.96
CA ALA A 116 -31.43 0.88 19.03
C ALA A 116 -32.31 1.79 19.89
N ALA A 117 -31.94 3.06 20.07
CA ALA A 117 -32.78 4.06 20.74
C ALA A 117 -33.96 4.47 19.86
N VAL A 118 -33.74 4.68 18.56
CA VAL A 118 -34.79 4.99 17.59
C VAL A 118 -35.76 3.82 17.42
N ALA A 119 -35.29 2.57 17.38
CA ALA A 119 -36.15 1.38 17.33
C ALA A 119 -37.03 1.22 18.59
N ARG A 120 -36.46 1.50 19.78
CA ARG A 120 -37.23 1.53 21.04
C ARG A 120 -38.26 2.65 21.09
N LEU A 121 -37.92 3.84 20.60
CA LEU A 121 -38.87 4.96 20.50
C LEU A 121 -39.95 4.72 19.45
N ALA A 122 -39.63 3.98 18.39
CA ALA A 122 -40.57 3.59 17.33
C ALA A 122 -41.45 2.39 17.71
N GLY A 123 -41.31 1.84 18.93
CA GLY A 123 -42.16 0.74 19.43
C GLY A 123 -41.98 -0.59 18.72
N VAL A 124 -40.88 -0.80 17.98
CA VAL A 124 -40.60 -2.07 17.29
C VAL A 124 -39.87 -3.00 18.26
N GLY A 125 -40.62 -3.63 19.16
CA GLY A 125 -40.19 -4.75 19.99
C GLY A 125 -40.71 -6.07 19.42
N ASP A 126 -39.89 -7.12 19.46
CA ASP A 126 -40.24 -8.48 19.04
C ASP A 126 -41.67 -8.86 19.42
N THR A 127 -42.49 -9.10 18.41
CA THR A 127 -43.79 -9.73 18.59
C THR A 127 -43.57 -11.22 18.45
N ASP A 128 -43.01 -11.86 19.47
CA ASP A 128 -43.11 -13.32 19.57
C ASP A 128 -43.06 -13.78 21.04
N ALA A 129 -44.24 -14.18 21.53
CA ALA A 129 -44.49 -15.22 22.53
C ALA A 129 -45.86 -14.95 23.18
N ALA A 130 -46.92 -15.46 22.53
CA ALA A 130 -48.11 -15.85 23.27
C ALA A 130 -47.79 -17.14 24.05
N PRO A 131 -48.14 -17.25 25.33
CA PRO A 131 -48.45 -18.54 25.92
C PRO A 131 -49.97 -18.72 25.92
N ASP A 132 -50.41 -19.82 25.29
CA ASP A 132 -51.74 -20.40 25.42
C ASP A 132 -52.16 -20.49 26.90
N GLU A 133 -53.33 -19.96 27.22
CA GLU A 133 -54.12 -20.50 28.33
C GLU A 133 -54.88 -21.74 27.85
N PRO A 134 -55.01 -22.75 28.72
CA PRO A 134 -56.30 -23.42 28.80
C PRO A 134 -56.81 -23.42 30.24
N GLY A 135 -58.03 -22.90 30.39
CA GLY A 135 -58.86 -23.11 31.57
C GLY A 135 -59.57 -24.48 31.58
N ALA A 136 -60.10 -24.77 32.76
CA ALA A 136 -60.92 -25.92 33.21
C ALA A 136 -60.14 -27.11 33.77
#